data_AF-A0A7J2LFH2-F1
#
_entry.id   AF-A0A7J2LFH2-F1
#
_cell.length_a   1.000
_cell.length_b   1.000
_cell.length_c   1.000
_cell.angle_alpha   90.00
_cell.angle_beta   90.00
_cell.angle_gamma   90.00
#
_symmetry.space_group_name_H-M   'P 1'
#
loop_
_entity.id
_entity.type
_entity.pdbx_description
1 polymer ?
#
loop_
_entity_poly.entity_id
_entity_poly.type
_entity_poly.pdbx_seq_one_letter_code
_entity_poly.pdbx_strand_id
1 'polypeptide(L)'
;MKRLRWSLKKFLRVERKRSFLKVFGWRMISIALDATIIYLLYPFGALMTATGFIIAENIYASIIGYIYERVWTRIRWGIKIGRENSHDNYLF
;
A
#
# COMPACT_ATOMS: atom_id res chain seq x y z
N MET A 1 -19.97 8.14 -23.46
CA MET A 1 -18.52 7.79 -23.42
C MET A 1 -17.92 7.54 -22.02
N LYS A 2 -18.68 7.22 -20.95
CA LYS A 2 -18.11 6.91 -19.60
C LYS A 2 -18.15 5.42 -19.20
N ARG A 3 -18.85 4.57 -19.98
CA ARG A 3 -19.15 3.17 -19.60
C ARG A 3 -18.03 2.16 -19.90
N LEU A 4 -17.12 2.49 -20.83
CA LEU A 4 -16.05 1.58 -21.28
C LEU A 4 -14.82 1.56 -20.35
N ARG A 5 -14.63 2.58 -19.51
CA ARG A 5 -13.44 2.71 -18.62
C ARG A 5 -13.43 1.69 -17.47
N TRP A 6 -14.55 1.01 -17.22
CA TRP A 6 -14.70 0.05 -16.12
C TRP A 6 -14.37 -1.39 -16.50
N SER A 7 -14.46 -1.77 -17.78
CA SER A 7 -14.25 -3.16 -18.21
C SER A 7 -12.77 -3.57 -18.27
N LEU A 8 -11.85 -2.62 -18.47
CA LEU A 8 -10.39 -2.89 -18.56
C LEU A 8 -9.71 -3.23 -17.23
N LYS A 9 -10.37 -3.02 -16.09
CA LYS A 9 -9.87 -3.49 -14.78
C LYS A 9 -10.08 -5.00 -14.58
N LYS A 10 -10.84 -5.66 -15.45
CA LYS A 10 -11.45 -6.97 -15.16
C LYS A 10 -10.46 -8.16 -15.21
N PHE A 11 -9.23 -8.00 -15.67
CA PHE A 11 -8.23 -9.10 -15.75
C PHE A 11 -6.78 -8.66 -15.55
N LEU A 12 -6.49 -7.79 -14.56
CA LEU A 12 -5.10 -7.49 -14.20
C LEU A 12 -4.59 -8.52 -13.18
N ARG A 13 -3.77 -9.48 -13.64
CA ARG A 13 -3.07 -10.40 -12.73
C ARG A 13 -2.00 -9.60 -11.98
N VAL A 14 -2.17 -9.44 -10.67
CA VAL A 14 -1.22 -8.72 -9.82
C VAL A 14 -0.14 -9.69 -9.34
N GLU A 15 1.12 -9.35 -9.57
CA GLU A 15 2.23 -10.19 -9.12
C GLU A 15 2.32 -10.26 -7.57
N ARG A 16 2.57 -11.46 -7.03
CA ARG A 16 2.79 -11.67 -5.59
C ARG A 16 3.90 -10.76 -5.01
N LYS A 17 4.95 -10.53 -5.80
CA LYS A 17 6.06 -9.62 -5.45
C LYS A 17 5.58 -8.19 -5.18
N ARG A 18 4.59 -7.71 -5.94
CA ARG A 18 3.99 -6.38 -5.75
C ARG A 18 3.23 -6.29 -4.43
N SER A 19 2.46 -7.32 -4.09
CA SER A 19 1.73 -7.37 -2.81
C SER A 19 2.69 -7.41 -1.62
N PHE A 20 3.75 -8.21 -1.72
CA PHE A 20 4.77 -8.31 -0.69
C PHE A 20 5.50 -6.96 -0.48
N LEU A 21 5.94 -6.31 -1.57
CA LEU A 21 6.60 -5.00 -1.48
C LEU A 21 5.69 -3.90 -0.93
N LYS A 22 4.38 -3.96 -1.21
CA LYS A 22 3.41 -3.04 -0.59
C LYS A 22 3.41 -3.18 0.93
N VAL A 23 3.23 -4.41 1.40
CA VAL A 23 3.15 -4.69 2.84
C VAL A 23 4.47 -4.37 3.51
N PHE A 24 5.58 -4.76 2.90
CA PHE A 24 6.92 -4.50 3.42
C PHE A 24 7.21 -3.00 3.51
N GLY A 25 6.92 -2.24 2.44
CA GLY A 25 7.10 -0.79 2.42
C GLY A 25 6.24 -0.08 3.46
N TRP A 26 4.97 -0.48 3.60
CA TRP A 26 4.10 0.04 4.65
C TRP A 26 4.66 -0.23 6.05
N ARG A 27 5.09 -1.47 6.32
CA ARG A 27 5.61 -1.87 7.64
C ARG A 27 6.88 -1.11 8.02
N MET A 28 7.81 -0.91 7.09
CA MET A 28 9.03 -0.15 7.36
C MET A 28 8.75 1.31 7.71
N ILE A 29 7.79 1.95 7.02
CA ILE A 29 7.40 3.34 7.28
C ILE A 29 6.72 3.44 8.64
N SER A 30 5.75 2.57 8.93
CA SER A 30 5.05 2.57 10.23
C SER A 30 6.01 2.37 11.40
N ILE A 31 6.88 1.35 11.33
CA ILE A 31 7.84 1.06 12.43
C ILE A 31 8.79 2.24 12.68
N ALA A 32 9.29 2.88 11.61
CA ALA A 32 10.20 4.02 11.76
C ALA A 32 9.49 5.23 12.41
N LEU A 33 8.23 5.49 12.03
CA LEU A 33 7.43 6.56 12.63
C LEU A 33 7.06 6.24 14.07
N ASP A 34 6.70 5.00 14.36
CA ASP A 34 6.36 4.57 15.72
C ASP A 34 7.52 4.77 16.67
N ALA A 35 8.70 4.28 16.28
CA ALA A 35 9.93 4.46 17.05
C ALA A 35 10.25 5.95 17.25
N THR A 36 10.07 6.77 16.22
CA THR A 36 10.33 8.22 16.29
C THR A 36 9.37 8.91 17.26
N ILE A 37 8.07 8.64 17.17
CA ILE A 37 7.06 9.28 18.03
C ILE A 37 7.22 8.83 19.48
N ILE A 38 7.42 7.53 19.71
CA ILE A 38 7.67 7.01 21.05
C ILE A 38 8.93 7.64 21.63
N TYR A 39 10.03 7.73 20.87
CA TYR A 39 11.27 8.36 21.31
C TYR A 39 11.07 9.84 21.68
N LEU A 40 10.32 10.59 20.87
CA LEU A 40 10.03 12.00 21.13
C LEU A 40 9.11 12.22 22.35
N LEU A 41 8.18 11.30 22.59
CA LEU A 41 7.22 11.40 23.68
C LEU A 41 7.71 10.78 25.00
N TYR A 42 8.70 9.87 24.94
CA TYR A 42 9.26 9.18 26.10
C TYR A 42 9.65 10.09 27.27
N PRO A 43 10.28 11.28 27.06
CA PRO A 43 10.66 12.17 28.15
C PRO A 43 9.48 12.68 29.00
N PHE A 44 8.26 12.66 28.47
CA PHE A 44 7.07 13.14 29.17
C PHE A 44 6.41 12.09 30.06
N GLY A 45 6.97 10.87 30.10
CA GLY A 45 6.49 9.77 30.93
C GLY A 45 5.53 8.81 30.21
N ALA A 46 5.39 7.61 30.76
CA ALA A 46 4.74 6.48 30.10
C ALA A 46 3.28 6.73 29.70
N LEU A 47 2.47 7.34 30.59
CA LEU A 47 1.04 7.58 30.34
C LEU A 47 0.82 8.61 29.23
N MET A 48 1.63 9.68 29.21
CA MET A 48 1.58 10.71 28.18
C MET A 48 2.13 10.19 26.85
N THR A 49 3.18 9.37 26.89
CA THR A 49 3.72 8.67 25.71
C THR A 49 2.67 7.77 25.08
N ALA A 50 2.01 6.91 25.86
CA ALA A 50 1.01 5.99 25.36
C ALA A 50 -0.20 6.73 24.74
N THR A 51 -0.73 7.72 25.46
CA THR A 51 -1.88 8.50 24.97
C THR A 51 -1.53 9.30 23.72
N GLY A 52 -0.39 9.99 23.73
CA GLY A 52 0.08 10.77 22.59
C GLY A 52 0.41 9.90 21.38
N PHE A 53 0.98 8.72 21.61
CA PHE A 53 1.28 7.74 20.57
C PHE A 53 0.00 7.24 19.90
N ILE A 54 -1.02 6.83 20.67
CA ILE A 54 -2.30 6.34 20.10
C ILE A 54 -2.95 7.40 19.22
N ILE A 55 -2.99 8.66 19.69
CA ILE A 55 -3.60 9.76 18.92
C ILE A 55 -2.76 10.03 17.65
N ALA A 56 -1.45 10.14 17.79
CA ALA A 56 -0.55 10.40 16.67
C ALA A 56 -0.62 9.29 15.62
N GLU A 57 -0.59 8.02 16.04
CA GLU A 57 -0.69 6.82 15.21
C GLU A 57 -1.92 6.87 14.32
N ASN A 58 -3.10 7.09 14.89
CA ASN A 58 -4.33 7.13 14.12
C ASN A 58 -4.34 8.27 13.09
N ILE A 59 -3.78 9.43 13.42
CA ILE A 59 -3.71 10.59 12.51
C ILE A 59 -2.70 10.33 11.39
N TYR A 60 -1.44 10.05 11.73
CA TYR A 60 -0.39 9.94 10.74
C TYR A 60 -0.61 8.70 9.85
N ALA A 61 -1.09 7.57 10.40
CA ALA A 61 -1.30 6.35 9.63
C ALA A 61 -2.41 6.55 8.58
N SER A 62 -3.44 7.32 8.91
CA SER A 62 -4.51 7.68 7.97
C SER A 62 -3.98 8.55 6.82
N ILE A 63 -3.18 9.58 7.14
CA ILE A 63 -2.61 10.50 6.12
C ILE A 63 -1.62 9.76 5.23
N ILE A 64 -0.65 9.06 5.83
CA ILE A 64 0.42 8.38 5.10
C ILE A 64 -0.13 7.18 4.35
N GLY A 65 -1.07 6.42 4.92
CA GLY A 65 -1.75 5.33 4.22
C GLY A 65 -2.43 5.81 2.95
N TYR A 66 -3.15 6.93 3.03
CA TYR A 66 -3.77 7.55 1.85
C TYR A 66 -2.72 7.97 0.80
N ILE A 67 -1.66 8.66 1.21
CA ILE A 67 -0.57 9.07 0.29
C ILE A 67 0.10 7.84 -0.32
N TYR A 68 0.35 6.80 0.47
CA TYR A 68 0.97 5.56 0.06
C TYR A 68 0.15 4.88 -1.04
N GLU A 69 -1.17 4.79 -0.87
CA GLU A 69 -2.06 4.30 -1.90
C GLU A 69 -1.97 5.14 -3.18
N ARG A 70 -2.00 6.48 -3.06
CA ARG A 70 -1.90 7.38 -4.22
C ARG A 70 -0.59 7.20 -4.98
N VAL A 71 0.54 7.14 -4.28
CA VAL A 71 1.86 6.87 -4.87
C VAL A 71 1.84 5.49 -5.54
N TRP A 72 1.30 4.48 -4.88
CA TRP A 72 1.25 3.13 -5.44
C TRP A 72 0.36 3.02 -6.68
N THR A 73 -0.70 3.82 -6.80
CA THR A 73 -1.50 3.85 -8.03
C THR A 73 -0.73 4.40 -9.23
N ARG A 74 0.30 5.23 -9.01
CA ARG A 74 1.20 5.72 -10.07
C ARG A 74 2.21 4.65 -10.50
N ILE A 75 2.56 3.73 -9.59
CA ILE A 75 3.47 2.62 -9.86
C ILE A 75 2.73 1.51 -10.60
N ARG A 76 2.91 1.45 -11.93
CA ARG A 76 2.33 0.43 -12.82
C ARG A 76 3.13 -0.88 -12.89
N TRP A 77 4.19 -1.01 -12.11
CA TRP A 77 5.06 -2.19 -12.10
C TRP A 77 4.32 -3.47 -11.67
N GLY A 78 4.63 -4.60 -12.32
CA GLY A 78 4.01 -5.90 -12.05
C GLY A 78 2.53 -6.01 -12.44
N ILE A 79 2.02 -5.05 -13.24
CA ILE A 79 0.70 -5.15 -13.87
C ILE A 79 0.89 -5.79 -15.24
N LYS A 80 0.58 -7.07 -15.36
CA LYS A 80 0.46 -7.73 -16.66
C LYS A 80 -0.97 -7.59 -17.14
N ILE A 81 -1.16 -6.88 -18.24
CA ILE A 81 -2.40 -6.96 -19.02
C ILE A 81 -2.44 -8.39 -19.51
N GLY A 82 -3.47 -9.15 -19.14
CA GLY A 82 -3.67 -10.48 -19.70
C GLY A 82 -3.78 -10.34 -21.22
N ARG A 83 -2.69 -10.64 -21.95
CA ARG A 83 -2.85 -11.17 -23.29
C ARG A 83 -3.45 -12.54 -23.07
N GLU A 84 -4.69 -12.68 -23.51
CA GLU A 84 -5.27 -13.98 -23.81
C GLU A 84 -4.26 -14.71 -24.70
N ASN A 85 -3.67 -15.80 -24.21
CA ASN A 85 -2.97 -16.72 -25.08
C ASN A 85 -4.05 -17.47 -25.88
N SER A 86 -4.57 -16.83 -26.93
CA SER A 86 -5.43 -17.46 -27.93
C SER A 86 -4.61 -18.30 -28.93
N HIS A 87 -3.49 -18.91 -28.50
CA HIS A 87 -2.55 -19.63 -29.37
C HIS A 87 -2.19 -21.04 -28.88
N ASP A 88 -2.86 -21.57 -27.85
CA ASP A 88 -2.62 -22.93 -27.36
C ASP A 88 -3.85 -23.86 -27.55
N ASN A 89 -4.75 -23.56 -28.50
CA ASN A 89 -5.91 -24.42 -28.78
C ASN A 89 -6.24 -24.62 -30.28
N TYR A 90 -5.30 -24.30 -31.18
CA TYR A 90 -5.42 -24.59 -32.61
C TYR A 90 -4.17 -25.24 -33.23
N LEU A 91 -3.17 -25.60 -32.43
CA LEU A 91 -2.02 -26.36 -32.90
C LEU A 91 -1.66 -27.42 -31.84
N PHE A 92 -2.07 -28.66 -32.16
CA PHE A 92 -1.85 -29.97 -31.52
C PHE A 92 -2.85 -30.39 -30.43
#